data_AF-A0A5N6SDP8-F1
#
_entry.id   AF-A0A5N6SDP8-F1
#
_cell.length_a   1.000
_cell.length_b   1.000
_cell.length_c   1.000
_cell.angle_alpha   90.00
_cell.angle_beta   90.00
_cell.angle_gamma   90.00
#
_symmetry.space_group_name_H-M   'P 1'
#
loop_
_entity.id
_entity.type
_entity.pdbx_description
1 polymer ?
#
loop_
_entity_poly.entity_id
_entity_poly.type
_entity_poly.pdbx_seq_one_letter_code
_entity_poly.pdbx_strand_id
1 'polypeptide(L)'
;MPHSVSSASPSDDGSGDSLPGLLAGISLGDSPETEAVEREPSRPNPSETHRSPVLEVGPVEQNSPVFSPSAAHISNGSEAYHAEYSVDELTRNVIPQQVARLQKPQRFILNETDDLYIQGKEFQTKWGIPDNGFLNWIALLSGWVEFPAILLLNPSPWDHLSFDDMLRKSPTLSWLQKILQSMGLQLADVIILDTFPMLRDNLRDDILEQMGPARRDELARESFALTRATLELIQPRVMISCQCCTKPNNERWEFFNADNLAQQLCSSVLRARERRVRELDVNGHRMQVVQGMHPQYLVKRDTTQEEVLVELFTQVFRSFGAWQSRRLTMEKELRDAGATLLSLVALLQQQIQRYGKLCKQAGSEMDGPVTAKHVEELRTQLHGWECRRSDGAA
;
A
#
# COMPACT_ATOMS: atom_id res chain seq x y z
N MET A 1 42.92 34.58 2.74
CA MET A 1 42.79 35.96 3.27
C MET A 1 41.39 36.43 2.92
N PRO A 2 40.53 36.64 3.92
CA PRO A 2 39.10 36.93 3.76
C PRO A 2 38.83 38.44 3.74
N HIS A 3 37.69 38.85 3.18
CA HIS A 3 37.09 40.16 3.47
C HIS A 3 35.71 39.96 4.07
N SER A 4 35.63 40.28 5.37
CA SER A 4 34.43 40.49 6.15
C SER A 4 33.82 41.85 5.79
N VAL A 5 32.49 41.93 5.71
CA VAL A 5 31.74 43.15 5.98
C VAL A 5 30.50 42.78 6.77
N SER A 6 30.41 43.35 7.97
CA SER A 6 29.21 43.39 8.81
C SER A 6 28.37 44.61 8.45
N SER A 7 27.05 44.49 8.57
CA SER A 7 26.20 45.64 8.89
C SER A 7 24.88 45.20 9.54
N ALA A 8 24.78 45.65 10.79
CA ALA A 8 23.68 45.87 11.72
C ALA A 8 22.20 45.67 11.28
N SER A 9 21.44 45.20 12.27
CA SER A 9 19.99 45.18 12.45
C SER A 9 19.31 46.56 12.32
N PRO A 10 17.97 46.55 12.27
CA PRO A 10 17.25 47.16 13.38
C PRO A 10 16.14 46.28 13.97
N SER A 11 15.83 46.66 15.21
CA SER A 11 14.73 46.30 16.12
C SER A 11 13.33 46.23 15.50
N ASP A 12 12.49 45.36 16.05
CA ASP A 12 11.20 45.80 16.59
C ASP A 12 10.69 44.87 17.70
N ASP A 13 10.16 45.54 18.72
CA ASP A 13 9.54 45.04 19.93
C ASP A 13 8.16 44.41 19.67
N GLY A 14 7.72 43.55 20.60
CA GLY A 14 6.32 43.53 21.01
C GLY A 14 5.66 42.16 21.16
N SER A 15 5.43 41.78 22.43
CA SER A 15 4.16 41.23 22.97
C SER A 15 3.56 40.00 22.25
N GLY A 16 3.45 38.82 22.84
CA GLY A 16 2.84 38.52 24.14
C GLY A 16 1.89 37.31 23.94
N ASP A 17 1.74 36.51 25.00
CA ASP A 17 0.68 35.52 25.26
C ASP A 17 0.66 34.15 24.56
N SER A 18 1.20 33.17 25.31
CA SER A 18 0.40 32.13 26.00
C SER A 18 -0.70 31.41 25.22
N LEU A 19 -0.37 30.21 24.73
CA LEU A 19 -1.29 29.07 24.57
C LEU A 19 -1.77 28.58 25.96
N PRO A 20 -3.06 28.22 26.17
CA PRO A 20 -3.47 26.83 25.95
C PRO A 20 -4.97 26.57 25.60
N GLY A 21 -5.28 25.35 25.14
CA GLY A 21 -6.64 24.75 25.04
C GLY A 21 -7.07 24.53 23.58
N LEU A 22 -7.05 23.36 22.94
CA LEU A 22 -7.55 22.00 23.27
C LEU A 22 -9.05 21.91 23.59
N LEU A 23 -9.74 21.20 22.68
CA LEU A 23 -11.06 20.53 22.80
C LEU A 23 -12.32 21.36 22.50
N ALA A 24 -12.90 21.12 21.32
CA ALA A 24 -14.21 20.46 21.15
C ALA A 24 -14.71 20.65 19.71
N GLY A 25 -15.29 19.59 19.13
CA GLY A 25 -16.10 19.70 17.90
C GLY A 25 -15.77 18.70 16.80
N ILE A 26 -15.86 17.40 17.09
CA ILE A 26 -16.10 16.42 16.01
C ILE A 26 -17.46 15.79 16.32
N SER A 27 -18.46 16.35 15.64
CA SER A 27 -19.83 15.89 15.59
C SER A 27 -19.91 14.63 14.71
N LEU A 28 -20.54 13.58 15.22
CA LEU A 28 -21.02 12.43 14.46
C LEU A 28 -22.40 12.05 15.05
N GLY A 29 -23.44 12.77 14.66
CA GLY A 29 -24.82 12.22 14.64
C GLY A 29 -24.97 11.33 13.39
N ASP A 30 -25.81 10.31 13.32
CA ASP A 30 -26.78 9.77 14.26
C ASP A 30 -26.82 8.23 14.09
N SER A 31 -27.22 7.53 15.14
CA SER A 31 -27.74 6.16 15.09
C SER A 31 -29.14 6.17 15.71
N PRO A 32 -30.08 5.33 15.23
CA PRO A 32 -31.44 5.37 15.72
C PRO A 32 -31.53 4.78 17.13
N GLU A 33 -32.38 5.43 17.91
CA GLU A 33 -32.73 5.15 19.29
C GLU A 33 -33.20 3.70 19.50
N THR A 34 -32.73 3.08 20.58
CA THR A 34 -33.52 2.12 21.32
C THR A 34 -33.17 2.27 22.79
N GLU A 35 -34.14 2.79 23.55
CA GLU A 35 -34.10 2.96 25.00
C GLU A 35 -33.75 1.63 25.69
N ALA A 36 -32.71 1.67 26.52
CA ALA A 36 -32.47 0.66 27.56
C ALA A 36 -32.30 1.39 28.90
N VAL A 37 -33.38 1.31 29.67
CA VAL A 37 -33.55 1.74 31.06
C VAL A 37 -32.38 1.30 31.93
N GLU A 38 -31.81 2.25 32.67
CA GLU A 38 -30.81 2.02 33.72
C GLU A 38 -31.37 1.07 34.79
N ARG A 39 -30.63 0.00 35.09
CA ARG A 39 -30.82 -0.83 36.28
C ARG A 39 -29.50 -0.96 37.02
N GLU A 40 -29.48 -0.40 38.24
CA GLU A 40 -28.37 -0.54 39.19
C GLU A 40 -28.09 -2.01 39.56
N PRO A 41 -26.82 -2.37 39.86
CA PRO A 41 -26.44 -3.72 40.24
C PRO A 41 -26.66 -3.97 41.73
N SER A 42 -27.67 -4.78 42.07
CA SER A 42 -27.80 -5.37 43.41
C SER A 42 -26.94 -6.64 43.54
N ARG A 43 -26.17 -6.70 44.63
CA ARG A 43 -25.32 -7.83 45.04
C ARG A 43 -26.10 -9.14 45.25
N PRO A 44 -25.44 -10.30 45.17
CA PRO A 44 -26.08 -11.61 45.24
C PRO A 44 -26.26 -12.11 46.68
N ASN A 45 -27.29 -12.90 46.92
CA ASN A 45 -27.20 -14.00 47.88
C ASN A 45 -28.23 -15.12 47.61
N PRO A 46 -27.96 -16.35 48.09
CA PRO A 46 -28.39 -17.62 47.51
C PRO A 46 -29.56 -18.24 48.28
N SER A 47 -29.86 -19.52 47.98
CA SER A 47 -30.90 -20.43 48.52
C SER A 47 -32.17 -20.43 47.64
N GLU A 48 -32.81 -21.54 47.27
CA GLU A 48 -32.68 -22.94 47.62
C GLU A 48 -33.65 -23.74 46.71
N THR A 49 -33.25 -24.97 46.34
CA THR A 49 -34.08 -26.18 46.45
C THR A 49 -35.21 -26.47 45.43
N HIS A 50 -34.95 -27.51 44.62
CA HIS A 50 -35.83 -28.57 44.11
C HIS A 50 -37.24 -28.22 43.55
N ARG A 51 -37.45 -28.59 42.27
CA ARG A 51 -38.36 -29.68 41.83
C ARG A 51 -38.59 -29.61 40.31
N SER A 52 -38.14 -30.64 39.61
CA SER A 52 -38.89 -31.25 38.49
C SER A 52 -39.81 -32.33 39.11
N PRO A 53 -40.90 -32.85 38.48
CA PRO A 53 -40.98 -33.19 37.04
C PRO A 53 -42.39 -33.14 36.37
N VAL A 54 -42.41 -33.61 35.12
CA VAL A 54 -43.49 -34.34 34.40
C VAL A 54 -44.28 -33.58 33.32
N LEU A 55 -43.98 -33.99 32.07
CA LEU A 55 -44.81 -34.33 30.90
C LEU A 55 -46.25 -33.79 30.82
N GLU A 56 -46.62 -33.20 29.68
CA GLU A 56 -47.48 -33.86 28.66
C GLU A 56 -47.85 -32.96 27.44
N VAL A 57 -47.86 -33.60 26.26
CA VAL A 57 -48.77 -33.42 25.10
C VAL A 57 -48.62 -32.17 24.20
N GLY A 58 -48.26 -32.41 22.92
CA GLY A 58 -48.31 -31.43 21.80
C GLY A 58 -49.72 -31.30 21.18
N PRO A 59 -49.91 -31.17 19.85
CA PRO A 59 -49.15 -30.47 18.80
C PRO A 59 -50.03 -29.41 18.08
N VAL A 60 -49.45 -28.38 17.44
CA VAL A 60 -50.15 -27.66 16.34
C VAL A 60 -49.13 -27.14 15.33
N GLU A 61 -49.15 -27.76 14.15
CA GLU A 61 -48.64 -27.18 12.90
C GLU A 61 -49.54 -26.01 12.49
N GLN A 62 -48.97 -24.83 12.23
CA GLN A 62 -49.55 -23.89 11.28
C GLN A 62 -48.44 -23.34 10.38
N ASN A 63 -48.45 -23.87 9.15
CA ASN A 63 -47.77 -23.32 8.00
C ASN A 63 -48.28 -21.90 7.72
N SER A 64 -47.36 -20.95 7.66
CA SER A 64 -47.53 -19.71 6.91
C SER A 64 -46.16 -19.33 6.34
N PRO A 65 -46.05 -19.11 5.01
CA PRO A 65 -44.79 -18.72 4.42
C PRO A 65 -44.47 -17.29 4.85
N VAL A 66 -43.46 -17.15 5.71
CA VAL A 66 -42.86 -15.85 6.00
C VAL A 66 -42.21 -15.37 4.71
N PHE A 67 -42.85 -14.42 4.06
CA PHE A 67 -42.29 -13.59 3.01
C PHE A 67 -40.97 -12.97 3.52
N SER A 68 -39.83 -13.41 2.99
CA SER A 68 -38.56 -12.71 3.16
C SER A 68 -38.43 -11.65 2.05
N PRO A 69 -38.43 -10.35 2.35
CA PRO A 69 -38.33 -9.29 1.34
C PRO A 69 -36.87 -9.02 0.94
N SER A 70 -36.06 -10.06 0.74
CA SER A 70 -34.64 -9.92 0.38
C SER A 70 -34.22 -10.73 -0.85
N ALA A 71 -35.17 -11.33 -1.56
CA ALA A 71 -34.92 -12.17 -2.74
C ALA A 71 -35.45 -11.61 -4.06
N ALA A 72 -35.95 -10.37 -4.08
CA ALA A 72 -36.38 -9.73 -5.32
C ALA A 72 -35.51 -8.50 -5.56
N HIS A 73 -34.48 -8.65 -6.40
CA HIS A 73 -33.99 -7.68 -7.39
C HIS A 73 -32.74 -8.25 -8.07
N ILE A 74 -32.92 -9.31 -8.85
CA ILE A 74 -32.01 -9.60 -9.97
C ILE A 74 -32.63 -8.86 -11.15
N SER A 75 -32.08 -7.68 -11.43
CA SER A 75 -32.42 -6.94 -12.65
C SER A 75 -31.58 -7.49 -13.79
N ASN A 76 -32.25 -7.99 -14.82
CA ASN A 76 -31.68 -8.53 -16.03
C ASN A 76 -30.72 -7.55 -16.71
N GLY A 77 -29.44 -7.91 -16.74
CA GLY A 77 -28.42 -7.25 -17.55
C GLY A 77 -27.18 -8.13 -17.65
N SER A 78 -27.16 -9.04 -18.63
CA SER A 78 -25.99 -9.82 -19.09
C SER A 78 -24.92 -10.08 -18.01
N GLU A 79 -25.27 -10.90 -16.99
CA GLU A 79 -24.33 -11.34 -15.97
C GLU A 79 -23.27 -12.24 -16.61
N ALA A 80 -22.10 -11.67 -16.89
CA ALA A 80 -20.88 -12.48 -16.87
C ALA A 80 -20.79 -13.05 -15.45
N TYR A 81 -20.97 -14.35 -15.30
CA TYR A 81 -20.76 -15.03 -14.02
C TYR A 81 -19.35 -14.71 -13.53
N HIS A 82 -19.22 -13.76 -12.61
CA HIS A 82 -17.94 -13.49 -11.96
C HIS A 82 -17.60 -14.71 -11.12
N ALA A 83 -16.57 -15.44 -11.56
CA ALA A 83 -16.07 -16.56 -10.78
C ALA A 83 -15.55 -16.02 -9.44
N GLU A 84 -16.19 -16.46 -8.35
CA GLU A 84 -15.70 -16.21 -7.00
C GLU A 84 -14.80 -17.37 -6.59
N TYR A 85 -13.58 -17.04 -6.19
CA TYR A 85 -12.57 -17.98 -5.72
C TYR A 85 -12.25 -17.71 -4.24
N SER A 86 -11.49 -18.59 -3.60
CA SER A 86 -10.94 -18.34 -2.27
C SER A 86 -9.51 -17.82 -2.33
N VAL A 87 -9.05 -17.15 -1.27
CA VAL A 87 -7.63 -16.78 -1.14
C VAL A 87 -6.71 -18.01 -1.19
N ASP A 88 -7.17 -19.16 -0.69
CA ASP A 88 -6.42 -20.42 -0.76
C ASP A 88 -6.21 -20.90 -2.21
N GLU A 89 -7.14 -20.60 -3.12
CA GLU A 89 -6.98 -20.91 -4.54
C GLU A 89 -6.04 -19.91 -5.22
N LEU A 90 -6.19 -18.62 -4.91
CA LEU A 90 -5.29 -17.56 -5.40
C LEU A 90 -3.83 -17.85 -5.02
N THR A 91 -3.58 -18.24 -3.77
CA THR A 91 -2.23 -18.53 -3.24
C THR A 91 -1.63 -19.81 -3.81
N ARG A 92 -2.45 -20.80 -4.19
CA ARG A 92 -1.98 -22.03 -4.84
C ARG A 92 -1.72 -21.86 -6.33
N ASN A 93 -2.56 -21.10 -7.02
CA ASN A 93 -2.59 -21.12 -8.49
C ASN A 93 -2.04 -19.85 -9.14
N VAL A 94 -2.32 -18.67 -8.58
CA VAL A 94 -2.01 -17.38 -9.24
C VAL A 94 -0.71 -16.79 -8.72
N ILE A 95 -0.56 -16.67 -7.39
CA ILE A 95 0.61 -16.04 -6.76
C ILE A 95 1.93 -16.74 -7.13
N PRO A 96 2.04 -18.08 -7.11
CA PRO A 96 3.30 -18.73 -7.46
C PRO A 96 3.73 -18.46 -8.90
N GLN A 97 2.77 -18.42 -9.84
CA GLN A 97 3.05 -18.07 -11.23
C GLN A 97 3.52 -16.62 -11.38
N GLN A 98 2.96 -15.70 -10.59
CA GLN A 98 3.34 -14.29 -10.60
C GLN A 98 4.75 -14.11 -10.03
N VAL A 99 5.04 -14.73 -8.88
CA VAL A 99 6.37 -14.69 -8.26
C VAL A 99 7.44 -15.31 -9.17
N ALA A 100 7.11 -16.40 -9.88
CA ALA A 100 8.03 -17.03 -10.83
C ALA A 100 8.40 -16.12 -12.03
N ARG A 101 7.57 -15.12 -12.36
CA ARG A 101 7.80 -14.17 -13.45
C ARG A 101 8.65 -12.96 -13.04
N LEU A 102 8.97 -12.79 -11.76
CA LEU A 102 9.73 -11.65 -11.21
C LEU A 102 11.24 -11.68 -11.54
N GLN A 103 11.61 -11.96 -12.80
CA GLN A 103 13.02 -11.95 -13.22
C GLN A 103 13.55 -10.52 -13.42
N LYS A 104 12.71 -9.64 -13.98
CA LYS A 104 13.01 -8.22 -14.23
C LYS A 104 11.81 -7.37 -13.78
N PRO A 105 11.57 -7.29 -12.46
CA PRO A 105 10.42 -6.56 -11.94
C PRO A 105 10.53 -5.07 -12.32
N GLN A 106 9.40 -4.48 -12.68
CA GLN A 106 9.33 -3.07 -12.99
C GLN A 106 8.79 -2.29 -11.80
N ARG A 107 9.54 -1.27 -11.40
CA ARG A 107 9.03 -0.29 -10.44
C ARG A 107 8.22 0.74 -11.20
N PHE A 108 6.96 0.89 -10.81
CA PHE A 108 6.10 1.98 -11.26
C PHE A 108 6.50 3.26 -10.55
N ILE A 109 6.73 4.30 -11.35
CA ILE A 109 6.95 5.68 -10.92
C ILE A 109 6.15 6.52 -11.88
N LEU A 110 5.25 7.35 -11.35
CA LEU A 110 4.44 8.25 -12.17
C LEU A 110 5.29 9.47 -12.56
N ASN A 111 5.54 9.65 -13.85
CA ASN A 111 6.36 10.72 -14.40
C ASN A 111 5.51 11.92 -14.79
N GLU A 112 6.11 13.11 -14.81
CA GLU A 112 5.40 14.35 -15.15
C GLU A 112 4.85 14.37 -16.58
N THR A 113 5.39 13.52 -17.45
CA THR A 113 4.97 13.36 -18.85
C THR A 113 3.81 12.38 -19.02
N ASP A 114 3.46 11.61 -17.98
CA ASP A 114 2.41 10.60 -18.07
C ASP A 114 1.03 11.29 -18.03
N ASP A 115 0.11 10.85 -18.88
CA ASP A 115 -1.25 11.42 -18.95
C ASP A 115 -1.96 11.40 -17.59
N LEU A 116 -1.73 10.36 -16.79
CA LEU A 116 -2.28 10.25 -15.43
C LEU A 116 -1.74 11.35 -14.50
N TYR A 117 -0.47 11.74 -14.63
CA TYR A 117 0.10 12.84 -13.86
C TYR A 117 -0.57 14.16 -14.24
N ILE A 118 -0.71 14.42 -15.53
CA ILE A 118 -1.35 15.62 -16.07
C ILE A 118 -2.80 15.72 -15.57
N GLN A 119 -3.58 14.65 -15.71
CA GLN A 119 -4.96 14.57 -15.21
C GLN A 119 -5.03 14.80 -13.70
N GLY A 120 -4.13 14.19 -12.93
CA GLY A 120 -4.04 14.38 -11.49
C GLY A 120 -3.72 15.84 -11.12
N LYS A 121 -2.84 16.50 -11.87
CA LYS A 121 -2.48 17.91 -11.66
C LYS A 121 -3.62 18.86 -12.00
N GLU A 122 -4.36 18.57 -13.07
CA GLU A 122 -5.58 19.30 -13.44
C GLU A 122 -6.65 19.17 -12.36
N PHE A 123 -6.88 17.95 -11.87
CA PHE A 123 -7.79 17.68 -10.75
C PHE A 123 -7.35 18.45 -9.49
N GLN A 124 -6.07 18.37 -9.15
CA GLN A 124 -5.47 19.09 -8.02
C GLN A 124 -5.79 20.59 -8.10
N THR A 125 -5.53 21.19 -9.26
CA THR A 125 -5.70 22.62 -9.50
C THR A 125 -7.18 23.02 -9.44
N LYS A 126 -8.05 22.25 -10.09
CA LYS A 126 -9.49 22.52 -10.17
C LYS A 126 -10.16 22.52 -8.78
N TRP A 127 -9.79 21.58 -7.93
CA TRP A 127 -10.45 21.36 -6.63
C TRP A 127 -9.68 21.90 -5.44
N GLY A 128 -8.59 22.66 -5.67
CA GLY A 128 -7.80 23.28 -4.61
C GLY A 128 -7.15 22.28 -3.66
N ILE A 129 -6.69 21.14 -4.20
CA ILE A 129 -6.02 20.11 -3.40
C ILE A 129 -4.63 20.61 -2.97
N PRO A 130 -4.26 20.52 -1.68
CA PRO A 130 -2.91 20.89 -1.22
C PRO A 130 -1.82 20.13 -1.98
N ASP A 131 -0.68 20.78 -2.25
CA ASP A 131 0.45 20.16 -2.97
C ASP A 131 0.90 18.83 -2.36
N ASN A 132 0.97 18.77 -1.03
CA ASN A 132 1.32 17.53 -0.34
C ASN A 132 0.31 16.40 -0.59
N GLY A 133 -0.99 16.69 -0.76
CA GLY A 133 -1.98 15.65 -1.06
C GLY A 133 -1.76 15.04 -2.46
N PHE A 134 -1.39 15.87 -3.43
CA PHE A 134 -0.99 15.40 -4.76
C PHE A 134 0.32 14.60 -4.73
N LEU A 135 1.34 15.10 -4.02
CA LEU A 135 2.62 14.42 -3.87
C LEU A 135 2.50 13.08 -3.12
N ASN A 136 1.66 13.02 -2.08
CA ASN A 136 1.39 11.81 -1.33
C ASN A 136 0.64 10.78 -2.17
N TRP A 137 -0.33 11.21 -2.99
CA TRP A 137 -0.98 10.35 -3.97
C TRP A 137 0.05 9.72 -4.94
N ILE A 138 0.95 10.51 -5.52
CA ILE A 138 2.04 10.01 -6.39
C ILE A 138 2.95 9.03 -5.65
N ALA A 139 3.33 9.36 -4.41
CA ALA A 139 4.21 8.53 -3.60
C ALA A 139 3.57 7.17 -3.27
N LEU A 140 2.27 7.14 -2.95
CA LEU A 140 1.52 5.90 -2.69
C LEU A 140 1.32 5.06 -3.95
N LEU A 141 1.23 5.69 -5.13
CA LEU A 141 1.16 4.96 -6.40
C LEU A 141 2.48 4.28 -6.78
N SER A 142 3.61 4.64 -6.16
CA SER A 142 4.91 4.08 -6.50
C SER A 142 5.11 2.69 -5.86
N GLY A 143 5.57 1.71 -6.64
CA GLY A 143 5.77 0.34 -6.14
C GLY A 143 6.13 -0.63 -7.23
N TRP A 144 6.24 -1.93 -6.93
CA TRP A 144 6.47 -2.95 -7.94
C TRP A 144 5.15 -3.31 -8.64
N VAL A 145 5.10 -3.20 -9.97
CA VAL A 145 3.89 -3.48 -10.77
C VAL A 145 3.43 -4.92 -10.59
N GLU A 146 4.38 -5.84 -10.45
CA GLU A 146 4.09 -7.25 -10.32
C GLU A 146 3.76 -7.66 -8.88
N PHE A 147 3.76 -6.75 -7.91
CA PHE A 147 3.31 -7.05 -6.56
C PHE A 147 1.80 -6.87 -6.46
N PRO A 148 1.13 -7.53 -5.49
CA PRO A 148 -0.27 -7.25 -5.23
C PRO A 148 -0.45 -5.77 -4.84
N ALA A 149 -1.45 -5.10 -5.41
CA ALA A 149 -1.79 -3.73 -5.04
C ALA A 149 -2.74 -3.70 -3.83
N ILE A 150 -2.87 -2.55 -3.17
CA ILE A 150 -3.85 -2.32 -2.09
C ILE A 150 -4.77 -1.19 -2.52
N LEU A 151 -6.07 -1.41 -2.47
CA LEU A 151 -7.08 -0.38 -2.71
C LEU A 151 -7.74 0.04 -1.39
N LEU A 152 -7.59 1.30 -1.04
CA LEU A 152 -8.24 1.98 0.07
C LEU A 152 -9.45 2.77 -0.44
N LEU A 153 -10.21 3.37 0.48
CA LEU A 153 -11.40 4.14 0.11
C LEU A 153 -11.00 5.53 -0.39
N ASN A 154 -10.34 6.30 0.46
CA ASN A 154 -9.97 7.68 0.22
C ASN A 154 -8.83 8.10 1.17
N PRO A 155 -8.14 9.23 0.87
CA PRO A 155 -6.96 9.62 1.61
C PRO A 155 -7.18 9.85 3.09
N SER A 156 -6.09 9.72 3.85
CA SER A 156 -6.04 10.07 5.26
C SER A 156 -6.44 11.55 5.49
N PRO A 157 -7.09 11.90 6.61
CA PRO A 157 -7.27 13.30 7.00
C PRO A 157 -5.94 14.10 7.05
N TRP A 158 -4.83 13.39 7.25
CA TRP A 158 -3.47 13.93 7.34
C TRP A 158 -2.73 14.04 5.99
N ASP A 159 -3.40 13.80 4.87
CA ASP A 159 -2.80 13.78 3.54
C ASP A 159 -2.28 15.16 3.06
N HIS A 160 -2.63 16.23 3.76
CA HIS A 160 -2.06 17.57 3.55
C HIS A 160 -0.65 17.75 4.15
N LEU A 161 -0.17 16.80 4.96
CA LEU A 161 1.16 16.84 5.57
C LEU A 161 2.20 16.21 4.64
N SER A 162 3.48 16.39 4.98
CA SER A 162 4.57 15.64 4.34
C SER A 162 4.32 14.13 4.42
N PHE A 163 4.87 13.37 3.48
CA PHE A 163 4.66 11.92 3.41
C PHE A 163 4.99 11.21 4.74
N ASP A 164 6.16 11.51 5.32
CA ASP A 164 6.60 10.93 6.60
C ASP A 164 5.66 11.27 7.77
N ASP A 165 5.15 12.50 7.81
CA ASP A 165 4.21 12.92 8.85
C ASP A 165 2.83 12.30 8.65
N MET A 166 2.37 12.17 7.40
CA MET A 166 1.15 11.46 7.05
C MET A 166 1.23 10.00 7.50
N LEU A 167 2.34 9.31 7.20
CA LEU A 167 2.54 7.92 7.62
C LEU A 167 2.46 7.75 9.13
N ARG A 168 3.13 8.64 9.88
CA ARG A 168 3.16 8.60 11.35
C ARG A 168 1.81 8.85 11.99
N LYS A 169 0.98 9.71 11.37
CA LYS A 169 -0.33 10.10 11.92
C LYS A 169 -1.50 9.26 11.41
N SER A 170 -1.36 8.62 10.26
CA SER A 170 -2.42 7.78 9.66
C SER A 170 -2.42 6.39 10.29
N PRO A 171 -3.46 6.01 11.08
CA PRO A 171 -3.52 4.66 11.66
C PRO A 171 -3.55 3.57 10.59
N THR A 172 -4.21 3.83 9.46
CA THR A 172 -4.28 2.90 8.32
C THR A 172 -2.90 2.66 7.72
N LEU A 173 -2.18 3.73 7.37
CA LEU A 173 -0.87 3.61 6.70
C LEU A 173 0.20 3.06 7.67
N SER A 174 0.16 3.48 8.94
CA SER A 174 1.01 2.92 10.00
C SER A 174 0.78 1.41 10.17
N TRP A 175 -0.49 0.97 10.17
CA TRP A 175 -0.82 -0.45 10.25
C TRP A 175 -0.31 -1.22 9.03
N LEU A 176 -0.57 -0.71 7.81
CA LEU A 176 -0.07 -1.31 6.58
C LEU A 176 1.45 -1.43 6.57
N GLN A 177 2.16 -0.37 6.98
CA GLN A 177 3.61 -0.37 7.08
C GLN A 177 4.11 -1.47 8.02
N LYS A 178 3.53 -1.59 9.22
CA LYS A 178 3.90 -2.62 10.20
C LYS A 178 3.66 -4.04 9.66
N ILE A 179 2.52 -4.28 9.03
CA ILE A 179 2.18 -5.60 8.50
C ILE A 179 3.07 -5.96 7.32
N LEU A 180 3.29 -5.06 6.37
CA LEU A 180 4.22 -5.28 5.25
C LEU A 180 5.64 -5.55 5.73
N GLN A 181 6.12 -4.79 6.73
CA GLN A 181 7.45 -4.99 7.32
C GLN A 181 7.61 -6.38 7.92
N SER A 182 6.58 -6.93 8.57
CA SER A 182 6.63 -8.30 9.10
C SER A 182 6.85 -9.37 8.03
N MET A 183 6.59 -9.03 6.76
CA MET A 183 6.82 -9.89 5.60
C MET A 183 8.10 -9.55 4.84
N GLY A 184 8.90 -8.59 5.31
CA GLY A 184 10.11 -8.14 4.62
C GLY A 184 9.83 -7.17 3.47
N LEU A 185 8.69 -6.50 3.48
CA LEU A 185 8.30 -5.49 2.50
C LEU A 185 8.24 -4.10 3.14
N GLN A 186 8.54 -3.07 2.36
CA GLN A 186 8.30 -1.69 2.74
C GLN A 186 7.00 -1.19 2.12
N LEU A 187 6.43 -0.12 2.66
CA LEU A 187 5.25 0.51 2.07
C LEU A 187 5.54 0.94 0.61
N ALA A 188 6.74 1.48 0.37
CA ALA A 188 7.19 1.88 -0.96
C ALA A 188 7.39 0.70 -1.94
N ASP A 189 7.38 -0.55 -1.50
CA ASP A 189 7.43 -1.70 -2.42
C ASP A 189 6.06 -2.00 -3.05
N VAL A 190 4.97 -1.49 -2.46
CA VAL A 190 3.59 -1.87 -2.79
C VAL A 190 2.82 -0.66 -3.28
N ILE A 191 2.15 -0.80 -4.43
CA ILE A 191 1.26 0.23 -4.95
C ILE A 191 0.01 0.29 -4.08
N ILE A 192 -0.29 1.48 -3.54
CA ILE A 192 -1.48 1.77 -2.75
C ILE A 192 -2.31 2.80 -3.51
N LEU A 193 -3.55 2.44 -3.81
CA LEU A 193 -4.52 3.29 -4.49
C LEU A 193 -5.64 3.65 -3.52
N ASP A 194 -6.26 4.79 -3.75
CA ASP A 194 -7.57 5.10 -3.20
C ASP A 194 -8.64 4.91 -4.28
N THR A 195 -9.86 4.55 -3.85
CA THR A 195 -11.04 4.57 -4.73
C THR A 195 -11.38 6.01 -5.11
N PHE A 196 -11.18 6.95 -4.20
CA PHE A 196 -11.34 8.37 -4.45
C PHE A 196 -10.04 9.12 -4.08
N PRO A 197 -9.00 9.06 -4.94
CA PRO A 197 -7.71 9.71 -4.69
C PRO A 197 -7.89 11.22 -4.54
N MET A 198 -7.09 11.80 -3.65
CA MET A 198 -7.11 13.23 -3.28
C MET A 198 -8.45 13.75 -2.72
N LEU A 199 -9.49 12.91 -2.58
CA LEU A 199 -10.79 13.29 -2.05
C LEU A 199 -10.91 13.01 -0.54
N ARG A 200 -10.49 13.96 0.27
CA ARG A 200 -10.69 13.90 1.72
C ARG A 200 -12.16 14.16 2.11
N ASP A 201 -12.56 13.61 3.25
CA ASP A 201 -13.91 13.78 3.81
C ASP A 201 -14.28 15.25 3.94
N ASN A 202 -13.40 16.05 4.55
CA ASN A 202 -13.65 17.47 4.76
C ASN A 202 -13.78 18.25 3.45
N LEU A 203 -12.93 17.98 2.45
CA LEU A 203 -13.04 18.63 1.15
C LEU A 203 -14.40 18.34 0.50
N ARG A 204 -14.83 17.08 0.55
CA ARG A 204 -16.15 16.71 0.01
C ARG A 204 -17.27 17.45 0.74
N ASP A 205 -17.21 17.51 2.06
CA ASP A 205 -18.22 18.15 2.90
C ASP A 205 -18.24 19.67 2.65
N ASP A 206 -17.07 20.30 2.58
CA ASP A 206 -16.92 21.72 2.23
C ASP A 206 -17.54 22.03 0.86
N ILE A 207 -17.29 21.19 -0.16
CA ILE A 207 -17.86 21.36 -1.50
C ILE A 207 -19.37 21.13 -1.50
N LEU A 208 -19.87 20.18 -0.73
CA LEU A 208 -21.32 19.96 -0.57
C LEU A 208 -21.99 21.18 0.06
N GLU A 209 -21.41 21.73 1.13
CA GLU A 209 -21.95 22.88 1.85
C GLU A 209 -21.88 24.17 1.02
N GLN A 210 -20.76 24.42 0.33
CA GLN A 210 -20.52 25.67 -0.38
C GLN A 210 -21.08 25.68 -1.81
N MET A 211 -21.09 24.53 -2.48
CA MET A 211 -21.39 24.43 -3.91
C MET A 211 -22.54 23.47 -4.24
N GLY A 212 -23.06 22.75 -3.24
CA GLY A 212 -24.21 21.87 -3.37
C GLY A 212 -23.90 20.46 -3.91
N PRO A 213 -24.92 19.58 -3.95
CA PRO A 213 -24.76 18.16 -4.27
C PRO A 213 -24.15 17.88 -5.64
N ALA A 214 -24.55 18.62 -6.67
CA ALA A 214 -24.09 18.40 -8.04
C ALA A 214 -22.56 18.57 -8.19
N ARG A 215 -21.97 19.54 -7.49
CA ARG A 215 -20.52 19.80 -7.53
C ARG A 215 -19.75 18.77 -6.70
N ARG A 216 -20.30 18.33 -5.56
CA ARG A 216 -19.76 17.21 -4.80
C ARG A 216 -19.75 15.92 -5.62
N ASP A 217 -20.79 15.67 -6.42
CA ASP A 217 -20.88 14.48 -7.28
C ASP A 217 -19.92 14.57 -8.48
N GLU A 218 -19.71 15.77 -9.03
CA GLU A 218 -18.69 16.03 -10.06
C GLU A 218 -17.28 15.75 -9.53
N LEU A 219 -16.94 16.32 -8.37
CA LEU A 219 -15.66 16.10 -7.69
C LEU A 219 -15.37 14.60 -7.50
N ALA A 220 -16.35 13.87 -6.98
CA ALA A 220 -16.17 12.45 -6.71
C ALA A 220 -16.11 11.60 -7.99
N ARG A 221 -16.86 11.96 -9.05
CA ARG A 221 -16.72 11.32 -10.39
C ARG A 221 -15.36 11.55 -11.01
N GLU A 222 -14.82 12.76 -10.93
CA GLU A 222 -13.49 13.06 -11.45
C GLU A 222 -12.38 12.38 -10.64
N SER A 223 -12.53 12.32 -9.31
CA SER A 223 -11.61 11.57 -8.44
C SER A 223 -11.61 10.08 -8.81
N PHE A 224 -12.78 9.46 -8.99
CA PHE A 224 -12.86 8.05 -9.41
C PHE A 224 -12.34 7.81 -10.84
N ALA A 225 -12.46 8.79 -11.73
CA ALA A 225 -11.86 8.71 -13.06
C ALA A 225 -10.33 8.56 -12.99
N LEU A 226 -9.66 9.20 -12.02
CA LEU A 226 -8.23 8.99 -11.78
C LEU A 226 -7.94 7.55 -11.33
N THR A 227 -8.79 6.93 -10.50
CA THR A 227 -8.65 5.50 -10.14
C THR A 227 -8.78 4.61 -11.36
N ARG A 228 -9.76 4.87 -12.25
CA ARG A 228 -9.91 4.13 -13.52
C ARG A 228 -8.66 4.23 -14.39
N ALA A 229 -8.19 5.46 -14.62
CA ALA A 229 -6.99 5.71 -15.41
C ALA A 229 -5.75 5.05 -14.78
N THR A 230 -5.67 5.05 -13.45
CA THR A 230 -4.59 4.36 -12.73
C THR A 230 -4.66 2.85 -12.97
N LEU A 231 -5.81 2.20 -12.78
CA LEU A 231 -5.97 0.76 -13.00
C LEU A 231 -5.67 0.35 -14.44
N GLU A 232 -6.03 1.17 -15.42
CA GLU A 232 -5.71 0.97 -16.83
C GLU A 232 -4.21 1.05 -17.11
N LEU A 233 -3.51 1.97 -16.44
CA LEU A 233 -2.07 2.17 -16.60
C LEU A 233 -1.23 1.08 -15.90
N ILE A 234 -1.54 0.76 -14.65
CA ILE A 234 -0.73 -0.17 -13.83
C ILE A 234 -1.13 -1.64 -14.00
N GLN A 235 -2.38 -1.93 -14.41
CA GLN A 235 -2.90 -3.27 -14.67
C GLN A 235 -2.51 -4.31 -13.61
N PRO A 236 -2.86 -4.10 -12.33
CA PRO A 236 -2.44 -4.99 -11.26
C PRO A 236 -3.12 -6.34 -11.43
N ARG A 237 -2.36 -7.43 -11.33
CA ARG A 237 -2.92 -8.80 -11.47
C ARG A 237 -3.67 -9.24 -10.21
N VAL A 238 -3.23 -8.78 -9.05
CA VAL A 238 -3.83 -9.07 -7.75
C VAL A 238 -3.97 -7.76 -6.99
N MET A 239 -5.10 -7.57 -6.33
CA MET A 239 -5.34 -6.40 -5.50
C MET A 239 -6.11 -6.80 -4.25
N ILE A 240 -5.74 -6.27 -3.09
CA ILE A 240 -6.56 -6.38 -1.88
C ILE A 240 -7.40 -5.11 -1.78
N SER A 241 -8.72 -5.26 -1.87
CA SER A 241 -9.65 -4.15 -1.69
C SER A 241 -10.06 -4.03 -0.23
N CYS A 242 -9.69 -2.92 0.40
CA CYS A 242 -9.97 -2.56 1.78
C CYS A 242 -11.02 -1.44 1.88
N GLN A 243 -11.81 -1.22 0.83
CA GLN A 243 -12.86 -0.20 0.83
C GLN A 243 -14.23 -0.85 1.10
N CYS A 244 -14.72 -0.68 2.33
CA CYS A 244 -15.98 -1.28 2.78
C CYS A 244 -17.23 -0.41 2.53
N CYS A 245 -17.04 0.79 1.95
CA CYS A 245 -18.02 1.88 2.05
C CYS A 245 -18.76 2.22 0.75
N THR A 246 -18.44 1.62 -0.39
CA THR A 246 -19.21 1.83 -1.65
C THR A 246 -20.36 0.82 -1.81
N LYS A 247 -20.86 0.28 -0.69
CA LYS A 247 -22.00 -0.62 -0.72
C LYS A 247 -23.26 0.12 -1.21
N PRO A 248 -24.15 -0.57 -1.94
CA PRO A 248 -25.48 -0.06 -2.23
C PRO A 248 -26.15 0.44 -0.94
N ASN A 249 -26.84 1.58 -1.02
CA ASN A 249 -27.53 2.27 0.08
C ASN A 249 -26.63 2.98 1.11
N ASN A 250 -25.35 3.20 0.82
CA ASN A 250 -24.59 4.20 1.57
C ASN A 250 -24.95 5.59 1.05
N GLU A 251 -25.78 6.34 1.80
CA GLU A 251 -26.18 7.73 1.48
C GLU A 251 -24.98 8.62 1.11
N ARG A 252 -23.83 8.35 1.74
CA ARG A 252 -22.57 9.06 1.53
C ARG A 252 -22.02 8.94 0.10
N TRP A 253 -22.31 7.83 -0.60
CA TRP A 253 -21.79 7.49 -1.92
C TRP A 253 -22.89 7.01 -2.88
N GLU A 254 -24.16 7.32 -2.59
CA GLU A 254 -25.33 6.77 -3.28
C GLU A 254 -25.32 7.04 -4.79
N PHE A 255 -24.77 8.18 -5.19
CA PHE A 255 -24.61 8.60 -6.57
C PHE A 255 -23.63 7.73 -7.38
N PHE A 256 -22.88 6.83 -6.74
CA PHE A 256 -22.04 5.82 -7.39
C PHE A 256 -22.69 4.43 -7.48
N ASN A 257 -23.94 4.25 -7.04
CA ASN A 257 -24.63 2.97 -7.12
C ASN A 257 -24.89 2.49 -8.56
N ALA A 258 -24.75 3.35 -9.57
CA ALA A 258 -24.85 2.96 -10.97
C ALA A 258 -23.50 2.58 -11.60
N ASP A 259 -22.38 2.84 -10.92
CA ASP A 259 -21.05 2.58 -11.45
C ASP A 259 -20.62 1.12 -11.18
N ASN A 260 -20.63 0.31 -12.24
CA ASN A 260 -20.34 -1.12 -12.16
C ASN A 260 -18.93 -1.40 -11.58
N LEU A 261 -17.92 -0.66 -12.01
CA LEU A 261 -16.55 -0.89 -11.53
C LEU A 261 -16.42 -0.54 -10.05
N ALA A 262 -16.99 0.59 -9.61
CA ALA A 262 -16.97 0.97 -8.21
C ALA A 262 -17.61 -0.10 -7.31
N GLN A 263 -18.75 -0.65 -7.74
CA GLN A 263 -19.43 -1.74 -7.04
C GLN A 263 -18.63 -3.04 -7.02
N GLN A 264 -18.00 -3.39 -8.13
CA GLN A 264 -17.16 -4.58 -8.24
C GLN A 264 -15.92 -4.50 -7.35
N LEU A 265 -15.34 -3.30 -7.21
CA LEU A 265 -14.23 -3.01 -6.32
C LEU A 265 -14.64 -2.95 -4.84
N CYS A 266 -15.94 -2.83 -4.52
CA CYS A 266 -16.43 -2.79 -3.15
C CYS A 266 -16.08 -4.06 -2.38
N SER A 267 -15.46 -3.87 -1.21
CA SER A 267 -15.22 -4.94 -0.27
C SER A 267 -16.30 -4.99 0.82
N SER A 268 -16.33 -6.08 1.58
CA SER A 268 -17.20 -6.20 2.75
C SER A 268 -16.55 -7.06 3.81
N VAL A 269 -16.85 -6.76 5.08
CA VAL A 269 -16.40 -7.56 6.24
C VAL A 269 -16.78 -9.04 6.09
N LEU A 270 -18.01 -9.33 5.64
CA LEU A 270 -18.46 -10.71 5.44
C LEU A 270 -17.59 -11.45 4.41
N ARG A 271 -17.38 -10.86 3.22
CA ARG A 271 -16.54 -11.47 2.18
C ARG A 271 -15.07 -11.58 2.56
N ALA A 272 -14.58 -10.64 3.38
CA ALA A 272 -13.22 -10.71 3.91
C ALA A 272 -13.05 -11.85 4.91
N ARG A 273 -14.01 -12.05 5.81
CA ARG A 273 -14.05 -13.21 6.73
C ARG A 273 -14.11 -14.53 5.97
N GLU A 274 -14.89 -14.57 4.89
CA GLU A 274 -14.96 -15.73 3.98
C GLU A 274 -13.74 -15.88 3.06
N ARG A 275 -12.76 -14.96 3.13
CA ARG A 275 -11.56 -14.94 2.28
C ARG A 275 -11.89 -15.06 0.79
N ARG A 276 -12.90 -14.30 0.34
CA ARG A 276 -13.36 -14.29 -1.05
C ARG A 276 -12.42 -13.51 -1.94
N VAL A 277 -12.26 -14.00 -3.16
CA VAL A 277 -11.55 -13.35 -4.27
C VAL A 277 -12.52 -13.24 -5.42
N ARG A 278 -12.56 -12.07 -6.04
CA ARG A 278 -13.38 -11.78 -7.22
C ARG A 278 -12.49 -11.58 -8.41
N GLU A 279 -12.87 -12.17 -9.53
CA GLU A 279 -12.22 -11.85 -10.78
C GLU A 279 -12.97 -10.74 -11.52
N LEU A 280 -12.22 -9.70 -11.87
CA LEU A 280 -12.71 -8.55 -12.62
C LEU A 280 -11.93 -8.43 -13.93
N ASP A 281 -12.64 -8.06 -14.99
CA ASP A 281 -12.04 -7.59 -16.24
C ASP A 281 -12.10 -6.05 -16.23
N VAL A 282 -10.93 -5.41 -16.24
CA VAL A 282 -10.80 -3.96 -16.32
C VAL A 282 -10.08 -3.64 -17.63
N ASN A 283 -10.83 -3.16 -18.62
CA ASN A 283 -10.32 -2.78 -19.93
C ASN A 283 -9.50 -3.88 -20.64
N GLY A 284 -9.94 -5.14 -20.56
CA GLY A 284 -9.29 -6.30 -21.18
C GLY A 284 -8.19 -6.94 -20.34
N HIS A 285 -7.96 -6.44 -19.12
CA HIS A 285 -7.02 -7.01 -18.16
C HIS A 285 -7.75 -7.72 -17.02
N ARG A 286 -7.41 -8.99 -16.78
CA ARG A 286 -7.98 -9.78 -15.70
C ARG A 286 -7.24 -9.53 -14.38
N MET A 287 -7.99 -9.03 -13.40
CA MET A 287 -7.52 -8.72 -12.06
C MET A 287 -8.24 -9.59 -11.02
N GLN A 288 -7.49 -10.13 -10.06
CA GLN A 288 -8.01 -10.85 -8.90
C GLN A 288 -8.12 -9.89 -7.70
N VAL A 289 -9.35 -9.55 -7.31
CA VAL A 289 -9.65 -8.66 -6.19
C VAL A 289 -9.97 -9.46 -4.94
N VAL A 290 -9.00 -9.53 -4.05
CA VAL A 290 -9.15 -10.09 -2.71
C VAL A 290 -9.99 -9.14 -1.86
N GLN A 291 -11.05 -9.66 -1.26
CA GLN A 291 -11.97 -8.88 -0.44
C GLN A 291 -11.36 -8.69 0.95
N GLY A 292 -11.02 -7.45 1.31
CA GLY A 292 -10.43 -7.07 2.60
C GLY A 292 -11.35 -6.18 3.44
N MET A 293 -10.81 -5.72 4.57
CA MET A 293 -11.46 -4.77 5.49
C MET A 293 -10.59 -3.53 5.63
N HIS A 294 -11.21 -2.37 5.77
CA HIS A 294 -10.47 -1.14 6.02
C HIS A 294 -9.74 -1.22 7.38
N PRO A 295 -8.41 -1.06 7.46
CA PRO A 295 -7.67 -1.22 8.72
C PRO A 295 -8.17 -0.32 9.86
N GLN A 296 -8.66 0.88 9.54
CA GLN A 296 -9.24 1.77 10.55
C GLN A 296 -10.47 1.17 11.27
N TYR A 297 -11.21 0.26 10.64
CA TYR A 297 -12.30 -0.46 11.29
C TYR A 297 -11.79 -1.33 12.45
N LEU A 298 -10.64 -1.97 12.29
CA LEU A 298 -10.00 -2.81 13.31
C LEU A 298 -9.52 -1.98 14.50
N VAL A 299 -8.88 -0.85 14.20
CA VAL A 299 -8.34 0.05 15.23
C VAL A 299 -9.44 0.66 16.09
N LYS A 300 -10.61 0.95 15.51
CA LYS A 300 -11.68 1.70 16.19
C LYS A 300 -12.84 0.87 16.72
N ARG A 301 -13.15 -0.29 16.12
CA ARG A 301 -14.41 -1.00 16.39
C ARG A 301 -14.24 -2.44 16.85
N ASP A 302 -13.45 -3.23 16.14
CA ASP A 302 -13.42 -4.67 16.39
C ASP A 302 -12.01 -5.26 16.17
N THR A 303 -11.24 -5.32 17.26
CA THR A 303 -9.89 -5.88 17.26
C THR A 303 -9.89 -7.40 17.05
N THR A 304 -11.02 -8.09 17.27
CA THR A 304 -11.11 -9.55 17.05
C THR A 304 -10.98 -9.93 15.57
N GLN A 305 -11.13 -8.96 14.67
CA GLN A 305 -11.02 -9.15 13.23
C GLN A 305 -9.62 -8.84 12.69
N GLU A 306 -8.70 -8.39 13.56
CA GLU A 306 -7.35 -8.06 13.13
C GLU A 306 -6.63 -9.30 12.60
N GLU A 307 -6.78 -10.44 13.26
CA GLU A 307 -6.19 -11.71 12.84
C GLU A 307 -6.61 -12.09 11.41
N VAL A 308 -7.89 -11.93 11.07
CA VAL A 308 -8.41 -12.21 9.72
C VAL A 308 -7.70 -11.36 8.66
N LEU A 309 -7.54 -10.05 8.92
CA LEU A 309 -6.89 -9.15 7.96
C LEU A 309 -5.39 -9.41 7.88
N VAL A 310 -4.72 -9.65 9.01
CA VAL A 310 -3.30 -10.00 9.06
C VAL A 310 -3.05 -11.30 8.28
N GLU A 311 -3.86 -12.32 8.48
CA GLU A 311 -3.76 -13.59 7.75
C GLU A 311 -3.97 -13.39 6.25
N LEU A 312 -4.95 -12.58 5.85
CA LEU A 312 -5.22 -12.28 4.45
C LEU A 312 -4.02 -11.58 3.78
N PHE A 313 -3.49 -10.53 4.39
CA PHE A 313 -2.28 -9.86 3.91
C PHE A 313 -1.09 -10.81 3.87
N THR A 314 -0.93 -11.62 4.90
CA THR A 314 0.15 -12.61 4.99
C THR A 314 0.08 -13.63 3.86
N GLN A 315 -1.11 -14.17 3.58
CA GLN A 315 -1.31 -15.14 2.49
C GLN A 315 -0.97 -14.53 1.13
N VAL A 316 -1.35 -13.27 0.90
CA VAL A 316 -1.16 -12.59 -0.38
C VAL A 316 0.29 -12.12 -0.59
N PHE A 317 0.93 -11.54 0.43
CA PHE A 317 2.22 -10.85 0.29
C PHE A 317 3.45 -11.66 0.71
N ARG A 318 3.33 -12.70 1.55
CA ARG A 318 4.49 -13.41 2.11
C ARG A 318 5.47 -13.91 1.05
N SER A 319 4.96 -14.45 -0.06
CA SER A 319 5.79 -14.98 -1.15
C SER A 319 6.58 -13.88 -1.87
N PHE A 320 6.01 -12.67 -1.99
CA PHE A 320 6.68 -11.49 -2.58
C PHE A 320 7.74 -10.94 -1.64
N GLY A 321 7.46 -10.88 -0.34
CA GLY A 321 8.42 -10.48 0.67
C GLY A 321 9.62 -11.43 0.79
N ALA A 322 9.37 -12.74 0.73
CA ALA A 322 10.44 -13.75 0.67
C ALA A 322 11.29 -13.61 -0.61
N TRP A 323 10.65 -13.33 -1.74
CA TRP A 323 11.35 -13.05 -2.99
C TRP A 323 12.22 -11.78 -2.90
N GLN A 324 11.68 -10.68 -2.37
CA GLN A 324 12.39 -9.40 -2.22
C GLN A 324 13.58 -9.53 -1.28
N SER A 325 13.40 -10.23 -0.15
CA SER A 325 14.48 -10.51 0.80
C SER A 325 15.63 -11.27 0.15
N ARG A 326 15.34 -12.35 -0.60
CA ARG A 326 16.37 -13.11 -1.34
C ARG A 326 17.08 -12.23 -2.37
N ARG A 327 16.34 -11.39 -3.09
CA ARG A 327 16.91 -10.47 -4.08
C ARG A 327 17.89 -9.50 -3.43
N LEU A 328 17.50 -8.86 -2.33
CA LEU A 328 18.36 -7.91 -1.60
C LEU A 328 19.62 -8.60 -1.04
N THR A 329 19.50 -9.83 -0.53
CA THR A 329 20.66 -10.63 -0.11
C THR A 329 21.59 -10.91 -1.28
N MET A 330 21.07 -11.35 -2.41
CA MET A 330 21.88 -11.64 -3.61
C MET A 330 22.55 -10.37 -4.17
N GLU A 331 21.85 -9.24 -4.19
CA GLU A 331 22.43 -7.95 -4.60
C GLU A 331 23.57 -7.52 -3.67
N LYS A 332 23.41 -7.73 -2.36
CA LYS A 332 24.47 -7.47 -1.39
C LYS A 332 25.67 -8.41 -1.60
N GLU A 333 25.44 -9.71 -1.73
CA GLU A 333 26.50 -10.70 -1.97
C GLU A 333 27.26 -10.40 -3.27
N LEU A 334 26.56 -10.03 -4.34
CA LEU A 334 27.19 -9.61 -5.60
C LEU A 334 28.05 -8.35 -5.41
N ARG A 335 27.58 -7.37 -4.65
CA ARG A 335 28.34 -6.16 -4.34
C ARG A 335 29.58 -6.47 -3.50
N ASP A 336 29.45 -7.30 -2.48
CA ASP A 336 30.53 -7.72 -1.59
C ASP A 336 31.58 -8.55 -2.34
N ALA A 337 31.14 -9.47 -3.21
CA ALA A 337 32.00 -10.21 -4.12
C ALA A 337 32.72 -9.27 -5.10
N GLY A 338 32.00 -8.31 -5.67
CA GLY A 338 32.57 -7.27 -6.53
C GLY A 338 33.65 -6.45 -5.81
N ALA A 339 33.38 -5.98 -4.59
CA ALA A 339 34.36 -5.26 -3.77
C ALA A 339 35.60 -6.12 -3.48
N THR A 340 35.41 -7.39 -3.15
CA THR A 340 36.52 -8.34 -2.91
C THR A 340 37.37 -8.53 -4.15
N LEU A 341 36.76 -8.73 -5.32
CA LEU A 341 37.46 -8.84 -6.60
C LEU A 341 38.30 -7.60 -6.88
N LEU A 342 37.73 -6.41 -6.64
CA LEU A 342 38.45 -5.14 -6.81
C LEU A 342 39.66 -5.01 -5.87
N SER A 343 39.53 -5.43 -4.61
CA SER A 343 40.65 -5.45 -3.67
C SER A 343 41.76 -6.42 -4.09
N LEU A 344 41.41 -7.62 -4.57
CA LEU A 344 42.37 -8.60 -5.07
C LEU A 344 43.12 -8.10 -6.31
N VAL A 345 42.42 -7.43 -7.23
CA VAL A 345 43.01 -6.78 -8.40
C VAL A 345 44.04 -5.73 -7.98
N ALA A 346 43.70 -4.85 -7.03
CA ALA A 346 44.63 -3.84 -6.52
C ALA A 346 45.86 -4.46 -5.83
N LEU A 347 45.66 -5.54 -5.04
CA LEU A 347 46.77 -6.25 -4.40
C LEU A 347 47.69 -6.90 -5.45
N LEU A 348 47.13 -7.52 -6.48
CA LEU A 348 47.90 -8.12 -7.57
C LEU A 348 48.75 -7.06 -8.29
N GLN A 349 48.19 -5.89 -8.57
CA GLN A 349 48.92 -4.75 -9.14
C GLN A 349 50.10 -4.34 -8.25
N GLN A 350 49.89 -4.23 -6.94
CA GLN A 350 50.94 -3.90 -5.99
C GLN A 350 52.06 -4.96 -5.97
N GLN A 351 51.71 -6.25 -6.00
CA GLN A 351 52.70 -7.34 -6.04
C GLN A 351 53.47 -7.35 -7.35
N ILE A 352 52.82 -7.10 -8.49
CA ILE A 352 53.47 -6.95 -9.80
C ILE A 352 54.46 -5.77 -9.80
N GLN A 353 54.10 -4.64 -9.18
CA GLN A 353 55.00 -3.51 -9.03
C GLN A 353 56.19 -3.85 -8.12
N ARG A 354 55.94 -4.53 -6.99
CA ARG A 354 56.99 -4.96 -6.06
C ARG A 354 57.95 -5.95 -6.71
N TYR A 355 57.43 -6.95 -7.41
CA TYR A 355 58.24 -7.93 -8.14
C TYR A 355 59.13 -7.23 -9.18
N GLY A 356 58.55 -6.32 -9.98
CA GLY A 356 59.32 -5.53 -10.93
C GLY A 356 60.42 -4.67 -10.29
N LYS A 357 60.22 -4.15 -9.08
CA LYS A 357 61.26 -3.43 -8.32
C LYS A 357 62.38 -4.38 -7.86
N LEU A 358 62.02 -5.54 -7.30
CA LEU A 358 63.00 -6.54 -6.83
C LEU A 358 63.85 -7.08 -7.99
N CYS A 359 63.25 -7.40 -9.13
CA CYS A 359 64.01 -7.82 -10.32
C CYS A 359 64.98 -6.74 -10.80
N LYS A 360 64.58 -5.46 -10.77
CA LYS A 360 65.50 -4.34 -11.10
C LYS A 360 66.65 -4.21 -10.11
N GLN A 361 66.43 -4.52 -8.84
CA GLN A 361 67.46 -4.44 -7.78
C GLN A 361 68.42 -5.64 -7.82
N ALA A 362 67.95 -6.83 -8.18
CA ALA A 362 68.72 -8.06 -8.16
C ALA A 362 69.73 -8.19 -9.33
N GLY A 363 69.59 -7.38 -10.39
CA GLY A 363 70.43 -7.48 -11.58
C GLY A 363 70.17 -8.75 -12.40
N SER A 364 71.05 -9.07 -13.36
CA SER A 364 70.90 -10.23 -14.25
C SER A 364 71.26 -11.58 -13.62
N GLU A 365 71.68 -11.61 -12.34
CA GLU A 365 72.23 -12.82 -11.70
C GLU A 365 71.22 -13.60 -10.84
N MET A 366 70.01 -13.08 -10.61
CA MET A 366 68.96 -13.82 -9.89
C MET A 366 67.71 -13.98 -10.75
N ASP A 367 67.50 -15.20 -11.25
CA ASP A 367 66.23 -15.60 -11.86
C ASP A 367 65.18 -15.80 -10.77
N GLY A 368 64.16 -14.95 -10.79
CA GLY A 368 62.98 -15.13 -9.95
C GLY A 368 62.10 -16.28 -10.43
N PRO A 369 61.26 -16.86 -9.56
CA PRO A 369 60.41 -18.00 -9.90
C PRO A 369 59.32 -17.68 -10.95
N VAL A 370 59.12 -16.41 -11.31
CA VAL A 370 58.16 -15.97 -12.33
C VAL A 370 58.90 -15.24 -13.45
N THR A 371 58.79 -15.74 -14.68
CA THR A 371 59.44 -15.10 -15.84
C THR A 371 58.96 -13.65 -16.02
N ALA A 372 59.85 -12.74 -16.42
CA ALA A 372 59.48 -11.35 -16.71
C ALA A 372 58.36 -11.23 -17.76
N LYS A 373 58.33 -12.16 -18.73
CA LYS A 373 57.27 -12.27 -19.74
C LYS A 373 55.88 -12.43 -19.12
N HIS A 374 55.73 -13.35 -18.16
CA HIS A 374 54.45 -13.57 -17.46
C HIS A 374 53.98 -12.35 -16.66
N VAL A 375 54.91 -11.59 -16.09
CA VAL A 375 54.58 -10.38 -15.32
C VAL A 375 54.07 -9.27 -16.23
N GLU A 376 54.65 -9.10 -17.42
CA GLU A 376 54.16 -8.13 -18.41
C GLU A 376 52.84 -8.55 -19.04
N GLU A 377 52.61 -9.84 -19.24
CA GLU A 377 51.32 -10.36 -19.66
C GLU A 377 50.22 -10.03 -18.63
N LEU A 378 50.48 -10.29 -17.34
CA LEU A 378 49.56 -9.93 -16.26
C LEU A 378 49.31 -8.42 -16.18
N ARG A 379 50.32 -7.56 -16.37
CA ARG A 379 50.14 -6.09 -16.44
C ARG A 379 49.22 -5.70 -17.58
N THR A 380 49.45 -6.26 -18.76
CA THR A 380 48.67 -5.94 -19.96
C THR A 380 47.21 -6.36 -19.78
N GLN A 381 46.97 -7.55 -19.23
CA GLN A 381 45.62 -8.03 -18.92
C GLN A 381 44.92 -7.13 -17.89
N LEU A 382 45.59 -6.74 -16.82
CA LEU A 382 45.05 -5.83 -15.80
C LEU A 382 44.71 -4.45 -16.36
N HIS A 383 45.59 -3.87 -17.19
CA HIS A 383 45.33 -2.58 -17.81
C HIS A 383 44.12 -2.62 -18.76
N GLY A 384 43.98 -3.72 -19.51
CA GLY A 384 42.80 -3.94 -20.36
C GLY A 384 41.47 -4.13 -19.60
N TRP A 385 41.52 -4.41 -18.30
CA TRP A 385 40.34 -4.43 -17.42
C TRP A 385 39.99 -3.02 -16.91
N GLU A 386 40.99 -2.18 -16.65
CA GLU A 386 40.79 -0.79 -16.23
C GLU A 386 40.14 0.06 -17.32
N CYS A 387 40.59 -0.05 -18.58
CA CYS A 387 39.99 0.70 -19.69
C CYS A 387 38.50 0.36 -19.91
N ARG A 388 38.14 -0.93 -19.81
CA ARG A 388 36.73 -1.35 -19.97
C ARG A 388 35.82 -0.92 -18.82
N ARG A 389 36.40 -0.64 -17.65
CA ARG A 389 35.66 -0.12 -16.49
C ARG A 389 35.26 1.36 -16.69
N SER A 390 36.05 2.12 -17.43
CA SER A 390 35.77 3.52 -17.76
C SER A 390 34.64 3.66 -18.79
N ASP A 391 34.50 2.69 -19.70
CA ASP A 391 33.51 2.73 -20.78
C ASP A 391 32.11 2.22 -20.36
N GLY A 392 32.02 1.46 -19.26
CA GLY A 392 30.77 0.89 -18.74
C GLY A 392 30.12 1.67 -17.58
N ALA A 393 30.67 2.83 -17.21
CA ALA A 393 30.17 3.69 -16.13
C ALA A 393 29.54 5.01 -16.64
N ALA A 394 29.26 5.10 -17.95
CA ALA A 394 28.62 6.24 -18.60
C ALA A 394 27.12 6.04 -18.79
#